data_AF-A0A5N6UFY8-F1
#
_entry.id   AF-A0A5N6UFY8-F1
#
_cell.length_a   1.000
_cell.length_b   1.000
_cell.length_c   1.000
_cell.angle_alpha   90.00
_cell.angle_beta   90.00
_cell.angle_gamma   90.00
#
_symmetry.space_group_name_H-M   'P 1'
#
loop_
_entity.id
_entity.type
_entity.pdbx_description
1 polymer ?
#
loop_
_entity_poly.entity_id
_entity_poly.type
_entity_poly.pdbx_seq_one_letter_code
_entity_poly.pdbx_strand_id
1 'polypeptide(L)'
;MAPEHPFPAALEDAEDVLAYVQSRPEMYDLSRVGLSGFSAGGTLATSLAANRAGPFRVLVAFYPVVDATRPPGERRAPEVGGWTLPGWFVRFCTVAYLSGGFEGRGGDVRISPVRRAVGDSGGWRVERVLLVSAARDLLAPELEELGGLLKKGGDGEFLNKVVVERVDGVGHAWDKVAKEGTVGWDKMMRVYDMVVDLLD
;
A
#
# COMPACT_ATOMS: atom_id res chain seq x y z
N MET A 1 5.32 18.07 -0.54
CA MET A 1 5.22 16.95 0.42
C MET A 1 5.06 17.50 1.82
N ALA A 2 4.63 16.68 2.79
CA ALA A 2 4.55 17.09 4.19
C ALA A 2 5.96 17.32 4.78
N PRO A 3 6.13 18.28 5.72
CA PRO A 3 5.09 19.05 6.40
C PRO A 3 4.57 20.28 5.63
N GLU A 4 5.23 20.73 4.57
CA GLU A 4 4.80 21.92 3.80
C GLU A 4 3.42 21.73 3.15
N HIS A 5 3.13 20.48 2.73
CA HIS A 5 1.86 20.05 2.17
C HIS A 5 1.40 18.76 2.86
N PRO A 6 0.73 18.85 4.02
CA PRO A 6 0.23 17.70 4.76
C PRO A 6 -0.93 17.02 4.03
N PHE A 7 -1.44 15.91 4.58
CA PHE A 7 -2.67 15.28 4.11
C PHE A 7 -3.80 16.33 4.02
N PRO A 8 -4.60 16.32 2.94
CA PRO A 8 -4.64 15.32 1.87
C PRO A 8 -3.77 15.58 0.63
N ALA A 9 -2.88 16.57 0.63
CA ALA A 9 -2.23 17.07 -0.59
C ALA A 9 -1.60 15.98 -1.48
N ALA A 10 -0.79 15.08 -0.93
CA ALA A 10 -0.16 14.01 -1.73
C ALA A 10 -1.17 12.98 -2.28
N LEU A 11 -2.31 12.81 -1.60
CA LEU A 11 -3.41 11.97 -2.10
C LEU A 11 -4.18 12.70 -3.20
N GLU A 12 -4.45 13.99 -3.04
CA GLU A 12 -5.07 14.83 -4.08
C GLU A 12 -4.22 14.86 -5.35
N ASP A 13 -2.89 15.02 -5.23
CA ASP A 13 -1.97 14.93 -6.38
C ASP A 13 -2.10 13.58 -7.10
N ALA A 14 -2.21 12.48 -6.36
CA ALA A 14 -2.37 11.14 -6.93
C ALA A 14 -3.75 10.94 -7.58
N GLU A 15 -4.79 11.56 -7.03
CA GLU A 15 -6.15 11.58 -7.59
C GLU A 15 -6.20 12.40 -8.89
N ASP A 16 -5.50 13.53 -8.95
CA ASP A 16 -5.40 14.37 -10.14
C ASP A 16 -4.69 13.64 -11.29
N VAL A 17 -3.60 12.90 -10.99
CA VAL A 17 -2.93 12.05 -11.99
C VAL A 17 -3.87 10.95 -12.50
N LEU A 18 -4.60 10.30 -11.61
CA LEU A 18 -5.59 9.29 -12.01
C LEU A 18 -6.68 9.89 -12.90
N ALA A 19 -7.24 11.05 -12.51
CA ALA A 19 -8.25 11.74 -13.28
C ALA A 19 -7.73 12.17 -14.66
N TYR A 20 -6.48 12.64 -14.74
CA TYR A 20 -5.82 12.96 -16.00
C TYR A 20 -5.74 11.74 -16.92
N VAL A 21 -5.29 10.58 -16.42
CA VAL A 21 -5.24 9.33 -17.20
C VAL A 21 -6.63 8.93 -17.68
N GLN A 22 -7.62 8.95 -16.79
CA GLN A 22 -9.02 8.60 -17.11
C GLN A 22 -9.66 9.55 -18.12
N SER A 23 -9.23 10.81 -18.17
CA SER A 23 -9.74 11.80 -19.13
C SER A 23 -9.21 11.62 -20.56
N ARG A 24 -8.21 10.74 -20.76
CA ARG A 24 -7.53 10.56 -22.04
C ARG A 24 -7.58 9.12 -22.57
N PRO A 25 -8.78 8.55 -22.82
CA PRO A 25 -8.92 7.19 -23.34
C PRO A 25 -8.30 7.01 -24.75
N GLU A 26 -8.06 8.11 -25.48
CA GLU A 26 -7.33 8.09 -26.76
C GLU A 26 -5.83 7.83 -26.59
N MET A 27 -5.28 8.09 -25.40
CA MET A 27 -3.87 7.91 -25.06
C MET A 27 -3.63 6.68 -24.17
N TYR A 28 -4.57 6.40 -23.27
CA TYR A 28 -4.46 5.34 -22.27
C TYR A 28 -5.57 4.32 -22.41
N ASP A 29 -5.20 3.05 -22.36
CA ASP A 29 -6.16 1.96 -22.26
C ASP A 29 -6.69 1.88 -20.82
N LEU A 30 -7.89 2.43 -20.61
CA LEU A 30 -8.52 2.52 -19.29
C LEU A 30 -8.83 1.15 -18.68
N SER A 31 -8.89 0.08 -19.48
CA SER A 31 -9.07 -1.29 -18.98
C SER A 31 -7.80 -1.87 -18.34
N ARG A 32 -6.65 -1.20 -18.51
CA ARG A 32 -5.33 -1.66 -18.03
C ARG A 32 -4.67 -0.73 -17.03
N VAL A 33 -5.43 0.16 -16.38
CA VAL A 33 -4.89 1.06 -15.36
C VAL A 33 -4.53 0.27 -14.10
N GLY A 34 -3.26 0.36 -13.69
CA GLY A 34 -2.74 -0.24 -12.46
C GLY A 34 -2.32 0.81 -11.44
N LEU A 35 -2.45 0.47 -10.16
CA LEU A 35 -1.96 1.28 -9.04
C LEU A 35 -0.80 0.57 -8.38
N SER A 36 0.28 1.29 -8.07
CA SER A 36 1.40 0.69 -7.34
C SER A 36 2.17 1.71 -6.51
N GLY A 37 2.88 1.20 -5.51
CA GLY A 37 3.75 2.05 -4.70
C GLY A 37 4.47 1.30 -3.58
N PHE A 38 5.42 2.01 -2.97
CA PHE A 38 6.26 1.52 -1.88
C PHE A 38 6.09 2.41 -0.66
N SER A 39 6.00 1.85 0.54
CA SER A 39 5.86 2.58 1.81
C SER A 39 4.73 3.63 1.72
N ALA A 40 5.01 4.91 1.95
CA ALA A 40 4.05 6.01 1.80
C ALA A 40 3.39 6.06 0.41
N GLY A 41 4.13 5.76 -0.67
CA GLY A 41 3.54 5.66 -2.01
C GLY A 41 2.61 4.45 -2.15
N GLY A 42 2.92 3.34 -1.45
CA GLY A 42 2.03 2.19 -1.34
C GLY A 42 0.76 2.54 -0.55
N THR A 43 0.86 3.38 0.48
CA THR A 43 -0.30 3.92 1.20
C THR A 43 -1.18 4.74 0.26
N LEU A 44 -0.61 5.61 -0.58
CA LEU A 44 -1.37 6.37 -1.58
C LEU A 44 -2.05 5.45 -2.59
N ALA A 45 -1.33 4.48 -3.17
CA ALA A 45 -1.89 3.52 -4.12
C ALA A 45 -3.03 2.69 -3.52
N THR A 46 -2.86 2.24 -2.27
CA THR A 46 -3.89 1.48 -1.53
C THR A 46 -5.08 2.36 -1.19
N SER A 47 -4.85 3.63 -0.82
CA SER A 47 -5.91 4.60 -0.53
C SER A 47 -6.73 4.94 -1.77
N LEU A 48 -6.08 5.13 -2.93
CA LEU A 48 -6.77 5.29 -4.22
C LEU A 48 -7.65 4.08 -4.53
N ALA A 49 -7.10 2.87 -4.43
CA ALA A 49 -7.85 1.64 -4.65
C ALA A 49 -9.07 1.52 -3.72
N ALA A 50 -8.92 1.92 -2.46
CA ALA A 50 -9.98 1.88 -1.46
C ALA A 50 -11.05 2.97 -1.63
N ASN A 51 -10.71 4.12 -2.21
CA ASN A 51 -11.58 5.32 -2.14
C ASN A 51 -11.98 5.93 -3.49
N ARG A 52 -11.47 5.39 -4.61
CA ARG A 52 -11.81 5.86 -5.95
C ARG A 52 -12.54 4.80 -6.75
N ALA A 53 -13.43 5.29 -7.62
CA ALA A 53 -14.11 4.44 -8.58
C ALA A 53 -13.07 3.86 -9.55
N GLY A 54 -12.89 2.54 -9.50
CA GLY A 54 -12.20 1.77 -10.53
C GLY A 54 -13.04 1.66 -11.83
N PRO A 55 -12.87 0.60 -12.62
CA PRO A 55 -12.06 -0.59 -12.34
C PRO A 55 -10.55 -0.31 -12.48
N PHE A 56 -9.77 -0.92 -11.60
CA PHE A 56 -8.32 -1.02 -11.75
C PHE A 56 -7.93 -2.45 -12.07
N ARG A 57 -7.02 -2.61 -13.01
CA ARG A 57 -6.52 -3.92 -13.43
C ARG A 57 -5.72 -4.59 -12.31
N VAL A 58 -4.92 -3.80 -11.60
CA VAL A 58 -3.98 -4.30 -10.60
C VAL A 58 -3.71 -3.28 -9.49
N LEU A 59 -3.48 -3.77 -8.27
CA LEU A 59 -2.87 -3.03 -7.16
C LEU A 59 -1.62 -3.78 -6.68
N VAL A 60 -0.47 -3.11 -6.66
CA VAL A 60 0.77 -3.65 -6.10
C VAL A 60 1.29 -2.72 -5.01
N ALA A 61 1.22 -3.14 -3.75
CA ALA A 61 1.63 -2.31 -2.62
C ALA A 61 2.73 -3.00 -1.81
N PHE A 62 3.90 -2.36 -1.76
CA PHE A 62 5.04 -2.81 -0.96
C PHE A 62 5.04 -2.12 0.40
N TYR A 63 4.87 -2.91 1.46
CA TYR A 63 4.96 -2.53 2.87
C TYR A 63 4.31 -1.16 3.20
N PRO A 64 3.08 -0.88 2.74
CA PRO A 64 2.43 0.40 3.02
C PRO A 64 2.00 0.48 4.48
N VAL A 65 1.81 1.71 4.96
CA VAL A 65 1.01 1.98 6.16
C VAL A 65 -0.46 1.92 5.73
N VAL A 66 -1.27 1.08 6.38
CA VAL A 66 -2.70 0.94 6.05
C VAL A 66 -3.62 1.19 7.25
N ASP A 67 -3.04 1.32 8.44
CA ASP A 67 -3.77 1.63 9.67
C ASP A 67 -3.01 2.63 10.56
N ALA A 68 -3.33 3.91 10.43
CA ALA A 68 -2.82 4.98 11.27
C ALA A 68 -3.47 5.03 12.66
N THR A 69 -4.45 4.18 12.97
CA THR A 69 -5.08 4.14 14.30
C THR A 69 -4.30 3.32 15.32
N ARG A 70 -3.44 2.41 14.85
CA ARG A 70 -2.63 1.54 15.73
C ARG A 70 -1.54 2.33 16.44
N PRO A 71 -1.49 2.29 17.78
CA PRO A 71 -0.38 2.86 18.54
C PRO A 71 0.94 2.16 18.17
N PRO A 72 2.07 2.91 18.08
CA PRO A 72 3.36 2.30 17.78
C PRO A 72 3.77 1.17 18.74
N GLY A 73 3.39 1.25 20.02
CA GLY A 73 3.71 0.23 21.03
C GLY A 73 2.93 -1.09 20.90
N GLU A 74 1.87 -1.09 20.09
CA GLU A 74 1.06 -2.30 19.83
C GLU A 74 1.51 -3.03 18.56
N ARG A 75 2.32 -2.39 17.71
CA ARG A 75 2.87 -3.03 16.51
C ARG A 75 4.00 -3.98 16.89
N ARG A 76 3.95 -5.20 16.36
CA ARG A 76 5.00 -6.22 16.54
C ARG A 76 5.33 -6.85 15.20
N ALA A 77 6.61 -6.82 14.83
CA ALA A 77 7.08 -7.49 13.64
C ALA A 77 6.99 -9.02 13.82
N PRO A 78 6.62 -9.77 12.76
CA PRO A 78 6.64 -11.24 12.78
C PRO A 78 8.00 -11.86 13.14
N GLU A 79 9.09 -11.24 12.71
CA GLU A 79 10.48 -11.63 13.01
C GLU A 79 11.23 -10.53 13.75
N VAL A 80 12.16 -10.95 14.61
CA VAL A 80 13.09 -10.05 15.30
C VAL A 80 14.39 -9.91 14.51
N GLY A 81 14.95 -8.70 14.49
CA GLY A 81 16.28 -8.41 13.95
C GLY A 81 16.24 -7.60 12.66
N GLY A 82 17.42 -7.32 12.10
CA GLY A 82 17.56 -6.50 10.90
C GLY A 82 17.34 -5.00 11.11
N TRP A 83 17.35 -4.27 10.00
CA TRP A 83 17.09 -2.84 10.00
C TRP A 83 15.58 -2.58 10.10
N THR A 84 15.19 -1.72 11.04
CA THR A 84 13.81 -1.25 11.20
C THR A 84 13.79 0.26 11.06
N LEU A 85 12.65 0.81 10.62
CA LEU A 85 12.47 2.25 10.64
C LEU A 85 12.57 2.76 12.08
N PRO A 86 13.44 3.75 12.38
CA PRO A 86 13.53 4.31 13.72
C PRO A 86 12.18 4.87 14.17
N GLY A 87 11.75 4.56 15.40
CA GLY A 87 10.43 4.98 15.90
C GLY A 87 10.23 6.50 15.89
N TRP A 88 11.30 7.28 16.09
CA TRP A 88 11.24 8.75 15.99
C TRP A 88 10.92 9.20 14.56
N PHE A 89 11.41 8.49 13.54
CA PHE A 89 11.19 8.82 12.13
C PHE A 89 9.77 8.47 11.71
N VAL A 90 9.26 7.30 12.11
CA VAL A 90 7.85 6.92 11.89
C VAL A 90 6.92 7.95 12.54
N ARG A 91 7.22 8.37 13.78
CA ARG A 91 6.47 9.41 14.47
C ARG A 91 6.53 10.75 13.73
N PHE A 92 7.71 11.16 13.29
CA PHE A 92 7.89 12.39 12.51
C PHE A 92 7.05 12.35 11.23
N CYS A 93 7.15 11.31 10.41
CA CYS A 93 6.38 11.16 9.18
C CYS A 93 4.87 11.20 9.45
N THR A 94 4.41 10.52 10.50
CA THR A 94 2.99 10.51 10.88
C THR A 94 2.51 11.91 11.29
N VAL A 95 3.26 12.59 12.15
CA VAL A 95 2.91 13.95 12.61
C VAL A 95 2.94 14.93 11.45
N ALA A 96 3.98 14.90 10.62
CA ALA A 96 4.09 15.76 9.45
C ALA A 96 2.91 15.55 8.49
N TYR A 97 2.60 14.28 8.17
CA TYR A 97 1.50 13.95 7.26
C TYR A 97 0.14 14.39 7.81
N LEU A 98 -0.10 14.30 9.11
CA LEU A 98 -1.39 14.65 9.72
C LEU A 98 -1.49 16.11 10.19
N SER A 99 -0.43 16.91 10.06
CA SER A 99 -0.36 18.29 10.59
C SER A 99 -1.30 19.31 9.93
N GLY A 100 -2.05 18.91 8.90
CA GLY A 100 -3.00 19.74 8.18
C GLY A 100 -4.40 19.80 8.80
N GLY A 101 -4.53 19.66 10.13
CA GLY A 101 -5.83 19.55 10.81
C GLY A 101 -6.41 18.12 10.83
N PHE A 102 -5.55 17.12 10.60
CA PHE A 102 -5.90 15.70 10.63
C PHE A 102 -5.28 14.97 11.83
N GLU A 103 -4.80 15.70 12.82
CA GLU A 103 -4.32 15.14 14.08
C GLU A 103 -5.46 14.36 14.76
N GLY A 104 -5.18 13.11 15.15
CA GLY A 104 -6.19 12.21 15.72
C GLY A 104 -7.23 11.71 14.72
N ARG A 105 -7.15 12.08 13.43
CA ARG A 105 -8.06 11.64 12.36
C ARG A 105 -7.55 10.39 11.63
N GLY A 106 -6.68 9.60 12.26
CA GLY A 106 -6.13 8.37 11.68
C GLY A 106 -7.20 7.36 11.24
N GLY A 107 -8.42 7.44 11.76
CA GLY A 107 -9.55 6.60 11.35
C GLY A 107 -10.21 6.95 10.02
N ASP A 108 -9.85 8.08 9.38
CA ASP A 108 -10.32 8.41 8.02
C ASP A 108 -9.89 7.31 7.04
N VAL A 109 -10.81 6.81 6.23
CA VAL A 109 -10.56 5.71 5.26
C VAL A 109 -9.54 6.09 4.18
N ARG A 110 -9.30 7.38 3.97
CA ARG A 110 -8.25 7.89 3.06
C ARG A 110 -6.85 7.85 3.68
N ILE A 111 -6.78 7.80 5.01
CA ILE A 111 -5.53 7.66 5.79
C ILE A 111 -5.29 6.18 6.12
N SER A 112 -6.35 5.48 6.55
CA SER A 112 -6.33 4.07 6.93
C SER A 112 -7.24 3.25 6.01
N PRO A 113 -6.79 2.90 4.80
CA PRO A 113 -7.62 2.18 3.83
C PRO A 113 -8.12 0.81 4.34
N VAL A 114 -7.46 0.19 5.32
CA VAL A 114 -7.96 -1.05 5.96
C VAL A 114 -9.38 -0.91 6.53
N ARG A 115 -9.80 0.32 6.84
CA ARG A 115 -11.12 0.62 7.41
C ARG A 115 -12.22 0.76 6.36
N ARG A 116 -11.86 0.78 5.07
CA ARG A 116 -12.83 0.76 3.96
C ARG A 116 -13.44 -0.64 3.84
N ALA A 117 -14.75 -0.74 3.96
CA ALA A 117 -15.46 -2.00 3.76
C ALA A 117 -15.28 -2.52 2.32
N VAL A 118 -14.97 -3.82 2.18
CA VAL A 118 -14.65 -4.43 0.88
C VAL A 118 -15.86 -4.46 -0.07
N GLY A 119 -17.08 -4.59 0.46
CA GLY A 119 -18.32 -4.57 -0.34
C GLY A 119 -18.89 -3.17 -0.61
N ASP A 120 -18.17 -2.09 -0.27
CA ASP A 120 -18.62 -0.74 -0.57
C ASP A 120 -18.37 -0.42 -2.05
N SER A 121 -19.46 -0.15 -2.79
CA SER A 121 -19.46 0.15 -4.23
C SER A 121 -18.50 1.27 -4.68
N GLY A 122 -18.09 2.16 -3.77
CA GLY A 122 -17.16 3.26 -4.08
C GLY A 122 -15.67 2.91 -3.96
N GLY A 123 -15.31 1.65 -3.67
CA GLY A 123 -13.91 1.25 -3.43
C GLY A 123 -13.62 -0.20 -3.75
N TRP A 124 -12.34 -0.57 -3.70
CA TRP A 124 -11.84 -1.94 -3.92
C TRP A 124 -12.23 -2.59 -5.25
N ARG A 125 -12.58 -1.78 -6.25
CA ARG A 125 -12.81 -2.23 -7.63
C ARG A 125 -11.48 -2.49 -8.35
N VAL A 126 -10.70 -3.45 -7.83
CA VAL A 126 -9.42 -3.88 -8.36
C VAL A 126 -9.50 -5.36 -8.70
N GLU A 127 -9.13 -5.78 -9.90
CA GLU A 127 -9.22 -7.21 -10.27
C GLU A 127 -8.15 -8.06 -9.56
N ARG A 128 -6.91 -7.56 -9.49
CA ARG A 128 -5.76 -8.30 -9.00
C ARG A 128 -4.97 -7.48 -7.99
N VAL A 129 -4.59 -8.08 -6.88
CA VAL A 129 -3.89 -7.40 -5.78
C VAL A 129 -2.66 -8.22 -5.37
N LEU A 130 -1.53 -7.55 -5.22
CA LEU A 130 -0.36 -8.07 -4.52
C LEU A 130 0.05 -7.10 -3.42
N LEU A 131 -0.04 -7.58 -2.18
CA LEU A 131 0.43 -6.88 -0.99
C LEU A 131 1.70 -7.57 -0.52
N VAL A 132 2.80 -6.82 -0.44
CA VAL A 132 4.09 -7.37 -0.03
C VAL A 132 4.47 -6.85 1.35
N SER A 133 4.54 -7.72 2.36
CA SER A 133 5.01 -7.38 3.70
C SER A 133 6.47 -7.84 3.91
N ALA A 134 7.18 -7.16 4.80
CA ALA A 134 8.51 -7.56 5.24
C ALA A 134 8.42 -8.17 6.64
N ALA A 135 8.95 -9.38 6.86
CA ALA A 135 8.76 -10.10 8.12
C ALA A 135 9.35 -9.38 9.34
N ARG A 136 10.36 -8.53 9.17
CA ARG A 136 10.96 -7.73 10.26
C ARG A 136 10.39 -6.31 10.34
N ASP A 137 9.30 -6.04 9.63
CA ASP A 137 8.63 -4.74 9.64
C ASP A 137 7.41 -4.74 10.59
N LEU A 138 7.27 -3.66 11.34
CA LEU A 138 6.16 -3.41 12.25
C LEU A 138 4.82 -3.25 11.51
N LEU A 139 4.85 -2.91 10.22
CA LEU A 139 3.66 -2.73 9.38
C LEU A 139 3.13 -4.05 8.78
N ALA A 140 3.89 -5.15 8.87
CA ALA A 140 3.49 -6.41 8.26
C ALA A 140 2.11 -6.93 8.74
N PRO A 141 1.79 -6.94 10.05
CA PRO A 141 0.51 -7.45 10.50
C PRO A 141 -0.71 -6.66 10.00
N GLU A 142 -0.63 -5.32 9.93
CA GLU A 142 -1.76 -4.50 9.44
C GLU A 142 -1.98 -4.68 7.94
N LEU A 143 -0.91 -4.84 7.16
CA LEU A 143 -1.00 -5.11 5.74
C LEU A 143 -1.62 -6.49 5.45
N GLU A 144 -1.22 -7.49 6.22
CA GLU A 144 -1.71 -8.85 6.03
C GLU A 144 -3.17 -9.02 6.48
N GLU A 145 -3.59 -8.27 7.50
CA GLU A 145 -4.99 -8.16 7.88
C GLU A 145 -5.83 -7.57 6.75
N LEU A 146 -5.40 -6.45 6.15
CA LEU A 146 -6.03 -5.90 4.96
C LEU A 146 -6.12 -6.97 3.86
N GLY A 147 -5.03 -7.67 3.57
CA GLY A 147 -5.02 -8.73 2.58
C GLY A 147 -6.00 -9.88 2.88
N GLY A 148 -6.16 -10.23 4.15
CA GLY A 148 -7.16 -11.20 4.61
C GLY A 148 -8.60 -10.71 4.42
N LEU A 149 -8.86 -9.41 4.63
CA LEU A 149 -10.17 -8.80 4.36
C LEU A 149 -10.47 -8.81 2.85
N LEU A 150 -9.52 -8.40 2.02
CA LEU A 150 -9.66 -8.38 0.56
C LEU A 150 -9.91 -9.78 -0.01
N LYS A 151 -9.17 -10.80 0.46
CA LYS A 151 -9.39 -12.20 0.06
C LYS A 151 -10.81 -12.70 0.34
N LYS A 152 -11.43 -12.25 1.43
CA LYS A 152 -12.79 -12.68 1.83
C LYS A 152 -13.89 -11.93 1.11
N GLY A 153 -13.61 -10.73 0.61
CA GLY A 153 -14.61 -9.84 0.02
C GLY A 153 -14.67 -9.85 -1.50
N GLY A 154 -13.96 -10.75 -2.18
CA GLY A 154 -14.08 -10.91 -3.63
C GLY A 154 -15.50 -11.30 -4.04
N ASP A 155 -16.03 -10.58 -5.01
CA ASP A 155 -17.41 -10.72 -5.50
C ASP A 155 -17.49 -11.45 -6.85
N GLY A 156 -16.34 -11.87 -7.40
CA GLY A 156 -16.23 -12.56 -8.68
C GLY A 156 -16.04 -11.63 -9.88
N GLU A 157 -16.20 -10.31 -9.70
CA GLU A 157 -15.84 -9.28 -10.68
C GLU A 157 -14.53 -8.60 -10.26
N PHE A 158 -14.41 -8.25 -8.97
CA PHE A 158 -13.23 -7.65 -8.36
C PHE A 158 -12.63 -8.56 -7.29
N LEU A 159 -11.35 -8.30 -7.02
CA LEU A 159 -10.51 -9.04 -6.08
C LEU A 159 -10.40 -10.53 -6.43
N ASN A 160 -10.42 -10.83 -7.73
CA ASN A 160 -10.35 -12.18 -8.31
C ASN A 160 -9.04 -12.91 -7.93
N LYS A 161 -7.95 -12.15 -7.78
CA LYS A 161 -6.65 -12.66 -7.32
C LYS A 161 -6.07 -11.71 -6.28
N VAL A 162 -6.08 -12.11 -5.02
CA VAL A 162 -5.43 -11.36 -3.94
C VAL A 162 -4.28 -12.19 -3.36
N VAL A 163 -3.05 -11.73 -3.61
CA VAL A 163 -1.82 -12.32 -3.11
C VAL A 163 -1.29 -11.44 -1.98
N VAL A 164 -0.88 -12.09 -0.89
CA VAL A 164 -0.24 -11.44 0.25
C VAL A 164 1.06 -12.18 0.47
N GLU A 165 2.17 -11.51 0.19
CA GLU A 165 3.50 -12.10 0.22
C GLU A 165 4.29 -11.50 1.38
N ARG A 166 4.54 -12.30 2.42
CA ARG A 166 5.48 -11.93 3.47
C ARG A 166 6.87 -12.40 3.07
N VAL A 167 7.81 -11.47 2.99
CA VAL A 167 9.21 -11.78 2.72
C VAL A 167 9.96 -11.98 4.03
N ASP A 168 10.41 -13.21 4.28
CA ASP A 168 11.14 -13.57 5.49
C ASP A 168 12.50 -12.87 5.58
N GLY A 169 13.01 -12.66 6.80
CA GLY A 169 14.39 -12.19 7.02
C GLY A 169 14.71 -10.76 6.58
N VAL A 170 13.75 -10.00 6.06
CA VAL A 170 13.95 -8.64 5.55
C VAL A 170 13.17 -7.60 6.33
N GLY A 171 13.69 -6.38 6.40
CA GLY A 171 13.05 -5.23 7.04
C GLY A 171 12.37 -4.31 6.03
N HIS A 172 11.85 -3.18 6.51
CA HIS A 172 11.22 -2.17 5.66
C HIS A 172 12.19 -1.69 4.55
N ALA A 173 11.69 -1.46 3.34
CA ALA A 173 12.46 -0.98 2.19
C ALA A 173 13.71 -1.82 1.82
N TRP A 174 13.71 -3.13 2.10
CA TRP A 174 14.85 -4.00 1.82
C TRP A 174 15.26 -4.01 0.34
N ASP A 175 14.30 -3.92 -0.56
CA ASP A 175 14.46 -3.92 -2.01
C ASP A 175 15.21 -2.67 -2.50
N LYS A 176 15.24 -1.60 -1.70
CA LYS A 176 16.00 -0.37 -2.04
C LYS A 176 17.48 -0.46 -1.67
N VAL A 177 17.85 -1.42 -0.83
CA VAL A 177 19.22 -1.59 -0.32
C VAL A 177 19.82 -2.96 -0.64
N ALA A 178 19.04 -3.87 -1.22
CA ALA A 178 19.48 -5.17 -1.69
C ALA A 178 20.57 -5.01 -2.76
N LYS A 179 21.64 -5.79 -2.64
CA LYS A 179 22.76 -5.79 -3.59
C LYS A 179 22.82 -7.12 -4.31
N GLU A 180 23.13 -7.07 -5.60
CA GLU A 180 23.31 -8.27 -6.43
C GLU A 180 24.25 -9.28 -5.76
N GLY A 181 23.88 -10.57 -5.82
CA GLY A 181 24.59 -11.66 -5.17
C GLY A 181 24.32 -11.83 -3.67
N THR A 182 23.40 -11.06 -3.09
CA THR A 182 22.94 -11.26 -1.69
C THR A 182 21.60 -11.98 -1.64
N VAL A 183 21.32 -12.69 -0.53
CA VAL A 183 20.00 -13.31 -0.30
C VAL A 183 18.85 -12.30 -0.36
N GLY A 184 19.09 -11.04 0.04
CA GLY A 184 18.10 -9.97 -0.08
C GLY A 184 17.77 -9.61 -1.53
N TRP A 185 18.74 -9.72 -2.44
CA TRP A 185 18.55 -9.52 -3.87
C TRP A 185 17.75 -10.65 -4.50
N ASP A 186 18.06 -11.91 -4.19
CA ASP A 186 17.31 -13.04 -4.73
C ASP A 186 15.84 -12.97 -4.30
N LYS A 187 15.58 -12.57 -3.05
CA LYS A 187 14.23 -12.31 -2.55
C LYS A 187 13.54 -11.16 -3.27
N MET A 188 14.26 -10.06 -3.53
CA MET A 188 13.74 -8.92 -4.29
C MET A 188 13.36 -9.36 -5.72
N MET A 189 14.25 -10.05 -6.43
CA MET A 189 14.01 -10.52 -7.79
C MET A 189 12.79 -11.45 -7.84
N ARG A 190 12.68 -12.42 -6.93
CA ARG A 190 11.51 -13.29 -6.83
C ARG A 190 10.21 -12.49 -6.67
N VAL A 191 10.19 -11.49 -5.81
CA VAL A 191 8.97 -10.66 -5.62
C VAL A 191 8.69 -9.80 -6.84
N TYR A 192 9.71 -9.29 -7.53
CA TYR A 192 9.51 -8.54 -8.77
C TYR A 192 8.99 -9.45 -9.90
N ASP A 193 9.42 -10.71 -9.96
CA ASP A 193 8.84 -11.69 -10.88
C ASP A 193 7.35 -11.92 -10.57
N MET A 194 6.96 -12.00 -9.28
CA MET A 194 5.55 -12.08 -8.90
C MET A 194 4.74 -10.85 -9.33
N VAL A 195 5.37 -9.65 -9.39
CA VAL A 195 4.73 -8.45 -9.92
C VAL A 195 4.50 -8.61 -11.42
N VAL A 196 5.50 -9.06 -12.17
CA VAL A 196 5.40 -9.29 -13.62
C VAL A 196 4.28 -10.30 -13.91
N ASP A 197 4.27 -11.45 -13.24
CA ASP A 197 3.24 -12.49 -13.37
C ASP A 197 1.82 -12.01 -13.03
N LEU A 198 1.70 -10.93 -12.24
CA LEU A 198 0.41 -10.35 -11.89
C LEU A 198 -0.11 -9.40 -12.97
N LEU A 199 0.79 -8.77 -13.72
CA LEU A 199 0.50 -7.80 -14.78
C LEU A 199 0.05 -8.47 -16.09
N ASP A 200 0.46 -9.72 -16.34
CA ASP A 200 0.07 -10.53 -17.50
C ASP A 200 -1.40 -10.99 -17.45
#